data_AF-A0A6I8PAW7-F1
#
_entry.id   AF-A0A6I8PAW7-F1
#
_cell.length_a   1.000
_cell.length_b   1.000
_cell.length_c   1.000
_cell.angle_alpha   90.00
_cell.angle_beta   90.00
_cell.angle_gamma   90.00
#
_symmetry.space_group_name_H-M   'P 1'
#
loop_
_entity.id
_entity.type
_entity.pdbx_description
1 polymer ?
#
loop_
_entity_poly.entity_id
_entity_poly.type
_entity_poly.pdbx_seq_one_letter_code
_entity_poly.pdbx_strand_id
1 'polypeptide(L)'
;MEESRPGERGGVTFLNVAQTYVPNTKVECHYTLPPGTAPNASDWIGIFKVEANSVRDYHTFVWSVVPENTVEGGPVHSSVQFQEPRPMDDLVTLEEADGGGDMLLVVPKAAVLQTQLDESQQERNDLMRLKLWLEGEVEGLRARVQELQEELEATRGEQAGLADEHQALSRAHSELVEERAVLSKRQGEQAGRIMELEGDIQAINEKVLAKEVELDRVRGTVKGLTREQERLQGQLKEERAGREQSEAQVEGLREQLRGTQDLLASSQQKAALLGEELAGAAATRDRTISELHRSRLEAAETNIKLDDLTLRWKEDRGQWNKERASLLQNVEAEKDKILKLSAEVLRLEKGLREERSQRQGLKAELSRERDSSLVQLSETRRELKELRSALRVFQKEKEQLQEEKQELLDYVRKLEARLEKVADEKWSEVAGPEDEEVAAELGCPDSALTDSEEDESPEDMRLPAQLSPYGLCDRGDQAPTPPGAREPTPRVVISQPAPIAAQIKGASEASSSDSEAEDEKAVLMAAVQSGGEEASLLLPELGSVFYDMATGYSGGPPSPPWRECPVCKERFPADAVGDKETLEEHMDSHFFFSTQDPFTFE
;
A
#
# COMPACT_ATOMS: atom_id res chain seq x y z
N MET A 1 -57.32 -51.15 70.82
CA MET A 1 -57.81 -51.55 72.15
C MET A 1 -57.98 -50.27 72.94
N GLU A 2 -59.13 -50.08 73.60
CA GLU A 2 -59.17 -49.19 74.76
C GLU A 2 -58.22 -49.75 75.81
N GLU A 3 -57.37 -48.91 76.38
CA GLU A 3 -56.70 -49.21 77.65
C GLU A 3 -56.84 -47.99 78.55
N SER A 4 -57.94 -47.99 79.30
CA SER A 4 -58.32 -46.92 80.23
C SER A 4 -57.25 -46.80 81.32
N ARG A 5 -56.42 -45.76 81.24
CA ARG A 5 -55.47 -45.44 82.32
C ARG A 5 -56.18 -44.69 83.47
N PRO A 6 -55.75 -44.92 84.72
CA PRO A 6 -56.52 -44.55 85.90
C PRO A 6 -56.52 -43.03 86.12
N GLY A 7 -57.57 -42.55 86.80
CA GLY A 7 -57.78 -41.12 87.01
C GLY A 7 -56.57 -40.42 87.62
N GLU A 8 -56.05 -39.45 86.87
CA GLU A 8 -55.05 -38.50 87.33
C GLU A 8 -55.60 -37.77 88.56
N ARG A 9 -55.00 -38.03 89.73
CA ARG A 9 -55.04 -37.02 90.79
C ARG A 9 -54.13 -35.92 90.29
N GLY A 10 -54.69 -34.75 89.99
CA GLY A 10 -53.86 -33.60 89.61
C GLY A 10 -52.80 -33.37 90.69
N GLY A 11 -51.53 -33.36 90.29
CA GLY A 11 -50.42 -32.96 91.14
C GLY A 11 -50.42 -31.45 91.37
N VAL A 12 -49.69 -30.99 92.39
CA VAL A 12 -49.50 -29.55 92.63
C VAL A 12 -48.52 -29.02 91.60
N THR A 13 -48.89 -27.98 90.85
CA THR A 13 -48.00 -27.37 89.86
C THR A 13 -47.24 -26.22 90.51
N PHE A 14 -45.92 -26.35 90.67
CA PHE A 14 -45.06 -25.24 91.08
C PHE A 14 -44.83 -24.28 89.91
N LEU A 15 -44.82 -22.98 90.19
CA LEU A 15 -44.77 -21.91 89.21
C LEU A 15 -43.58 -20.99 89.47
N ASN A 16 -42.98 -20.47 88.40
CA ASN A 16 -41.83 -19.55 88.43
C ASN A 16 -40.66 -20.09 89.28
N VAL A 17 -40.43 -21.41 89.23
CA VAL A 17 -39.27 -22.03 89.88
C VAL A 17 -38.01 -21.63 89.11
N ALA A 18 -37.12 -20.88 89.76
CA ALA A 18 -35.87 -20.45 89.15
C ALA A 18 -34.83 -21.57 89.24
N GLN A 19 -34.00 -21.73 88.20
CA GLN A 19 -32.89 -22.69 88.20
C GLN A 19 -31.88 -22.43 89.33
N THR A 20 -31.79 -21.19 89.82
CA THR A 20 -30.99 -20.81 90.99
C THR A 20 -31.70 -19.71 91.78
N TYR A 21 -31.56 -19.74 93.12
CA TYR A 21 -32.03 -18.71 94.03
C TYR A 21 -30.84 -18.09 94.78
N VAL A 22 -30.93 -16.81 95.15
CA VAL A 22 -29.83 -16.12 95.86
C VAL A 22 -29.70 -16.65 97.30
N PRO A 23 -28.52 -17.16 97.72
CA PRO A 23 -28.29 -17.67 99.08
C PRO A 23 -28.72 -16.72 100.20
N ASN A 24 -29.30 -17.26 101.26
CA ASN A 24 -29.75 -16.51 102.44
C ASN A 24 -30.69 -15.33 102.13
N THR A 25 -31.45 -15.42 101.03
CA THR A 25 -32.55 -14.48 100.74
C THR A 25 -33.89 -15.18 100.88
N LYS A 26 -34.97 -14.40 101.00
CA LYS A 26 -36.32 -14.96 101.11
C LYS A 26 -36.75 -15.50 99.75
N VAL A 27 -37.10 -16.78 99.73
CA VAL A 27 -37.58 -17.46 98.51
C VAL A 27 -39.11 -17.54 98.59
N GLU A 28 -39.79 -16.89 97.66
CA GLU A 28 -41.23 -17.06 97.47
C GLU A 28 -41.47 -18.18 96.45
N CYS A 29 -42.15 -19.24 96.91
CA CYS A 29 -42.54 -20.37 96.09
C CYS A 29 -44.02 -20.21 95.73
N HIS A 30 -44.29 -20.05 94.43
CA HIS A 30 -45.62 -19.93 93.88
C HIS A 30 -46.08 -21.29 93.39
N TYR A 31 -47.35 -21.65 93.63
CA TYR A 31 -47.90 -22.93 93.22
C TYR A 31 -49.39 -22.82 92.92
N THR A 32 -49.88 -23.76 92.13
CA THR A 32 -51.29 -23.88 91.79
C THR A 32 -51.78 -25.26 92.17
N LEU A 33 -52.78 -25.29 93.05
CA LEU A 33 -53.53 -26.50 93.36
C LEU A 33 -54.53 -26.76 92.22
N PRO A 34 -54.65 -28.01 91.74
CA PRO A 34 -55.55 -28.33 90.64
C PRO A 34 -57.03 -28.19 91.06
N PRO A 35 -57.94 -27.95 90.09
CA PRO A 35 -59.35 -27.73 90.38
C PRO A 35 -59.97 -28.89 91.16
N GLY A 36 -60.64 -28.59 92.28
CA GLY A 36 -61.27 -29.57 93.16
C GLY A 36 -60.41 -30.08 94.33
N THR A 37 -59.13 -29.71 94.39
CA THR A 37 -58.30 -29.93 95.59
C THR A 37 -58.55 -28.84 96.63
N ALA A 38 -59.10 -29.20 97.78
CA ALA A 38 -59.31 -28.26 98.88
C ALA A 38 -58.00 -28.02 99.67
N PRO A 39 -57.49 -26.78 99.78
CA PRO A 39 -56.29 -26.48 100.56
C PRO A 39 -56.52 -26.74 102.05
N ASN A 40 -55.63 -27.48 102.69
CA ASN A 40 -55.69 -27.82 104.10
C ASN A 40 -54.53 -27.18 104.88
N ALA A 41 -54.80 -26.72 106.10
CA ALA A 41 -53.81 -26.10 106.98
C ALA A 41 -52.71 -27.08 107.46
N SER A 42 -52.88 -28.40 107.25
CA SER A 42 -51.83 -29.40 107.45
C SER A 42 -51.05 -29.76 106.19
N ASP A 43 -51.27 -29.08 105.07
CA ASP A 43 -50.46 -29.24 103.87
C ASP A 43 -49.18 -28.40 104.01
N TRP A 44 -48.07 -28.84 103.45
CA TRP A 44 -46.79 -28.15 103.53
C TRP A 44 -45.95 -28.39 102.28
N ILE A 45 -45.06 -27.45 102.00
CA ILE A 45 -44.15 -27.48 100.87
C ILE A 45 -42.74 -27.59 101.43
N GLY A 46 -42.02 -28.63 101.01
CA GLY A 46 -40.65 -28.91 101.42
C GLY A 46 -39.65 -28.63 100.30
N ILE A 47 -38.49 -28.10 100.66
CA ILE A 47 -37.29 -28.13 99.82
C ILE A 47 -36.53 -29.39 100.21
N PHE A 48 -36.18 -30.23 99.23
CA PHE A 48 -35.46 -31.49 99.45
C PHE A 48 -34.07 -31.42 98.82
N LYS A 49 -33.15 -32.28 99.32
CA LYS A 49 -31.95 -32.60 98.56
C LYS A 49 -32.28 -33.60 97.45
N VAL A 50 -31.49 -33.57 96.39
CA VAL A 50 -31.47 -34.54 95.27
C VAL A 50 -31.54 -35.99 95.72
N GLU A 51 -30.80 -36.30 96.76
CA GLU A 51 -30.53 -37.63 97.30
C GLU A 51 -31.54 -38.05 98.40
N ALA A 52 -32.61 -37.27 98.58
CA ALA A 52 -33.70 -37.59 99.50
C ALA A 52 -34.51 -38.79 99.00
N ASN A 53 -34.58 -39.83 99.82
CA ASN A 53 -35.36 -41.05 99.51
C ASN A 53 -36.66 -41.14 100.31
N SER A 54 -36.95 -40.14 101.16
CA SER A 54 -38.15 -40.06 101.98
C SER A 54 -38.66 -38.63 102.11
N VAL A 55 -39.97 -38.48 102.26
CA VAL A 55 -40.65 -37.22 102.63
C VAL A 55 -40.14 -36.65 103.98
N ARG A 56 -39.46 -37.48 104.79
CA ARG A 56 -38.80 -37.04 106.04
C ARG A 56 -37.43 -36.38 105.82
N ASP A 57 -36.84 -36.49 104.64
CA ASP A 57 -35.50 -36.00 104.32
C ASP A 57 -35.54 -34.55 103.78
N TYR A 58 -36.54 -33.77 104.21
CA TYR A 58 -36.64 -32.35 103.82
C TYR A 58 -35.48 -31.55 104.40
N HIS A 59 -34.98 -30.60 103.62
CA HIS A 59 -33.98 -29.63 104.06
C HIS A 59 -34.65 -28.51 104.89
N THR A 60 -35.78 -28.00 104.40
CA THR A 60 -36.64 -27.04 105.10
C THR A 60 -38.07 -27.15 104.57
N PHE A 61 -39.06 -26.65 105.31
CA PHE A 61 -40.46 -26.66 104.89
C PHE A 61 -41.22 -25.43 105.38
N VAL A 62 -42.32 -25.11 104.70
CA VAL A 62 -43.30 -24.08 105.09
C VAL A 62 -44.70 -24.65 104.94
N TRP A 63 -45.58 -24.38 105.91
CA TRP A 63 -47.00 -24.77 105.82
C TRP A 63 -47.72 -23.99 104.72
N SER A 64 -48.57 -24.68 103.97
CA SER A 64 -49.44 -24.12 102.93
C SER A 64 -50.40 -23.10 103.55
N VAL A 65 -50.54 -21.95 102.90
CA VAL A 65 -51.52 -20.92 103.32
C VAL A 65 -52.87 -21.25 102.68
N VAL A 66 -53.90 -21.39 103.51
CA VAL A 66 -55.29 -21.60 103.08
C VAL A 66 -55.93 -20.25 102.73
N PRO A 67 -56.34 -19.99 101.48
CA PRO A 67 -56.93 -18.71 101.11
C PRO A 67 -58.36 -18.54 101.63
N GLU A 68 -58.64 -17.41 102.30
CA GLU A 68 -59.93 -17.15 102.98
C GLU A 68 -61.14 -17.00 102.03
N ASN A 69 -60.92 -16.83 100.72
CA ASN A 69 -61.96 -16.57 99.71
C ASN A 69 -61.92 -17.57 98.53
N THR A 70 -61.94 -18.88 98.81
CA THR A 70 -61.88 -19.90 97.75
C THR A 70 -63.22 -20.02 97.01
N VAL A 71 -63.24 -19.66 95.72
CA VAL A 71 -64.40 -19.88 94.84
C VAL A 71 -64.44 -21.35 94.41
N GLU A 72 -65.55 -22.04 94.67
CA GLU A 72 -65.68 -23.47 94.35
C GLU A 72 -65.50 -23.76 92.85
N GLY A 73 -64.52 -24.62 92.53
CA GLY A 73 -64.35 -25.22 91.20
C GLY A 73 -63.19 -24.69 90.32
N GLY A 74 -62.49 -23.63 90.74
CA GLY A 74 -61.30 -23.12 90.03
C GLY A 74 -59.97 -23.76 90.50
N PRO A 75 -58.88 -23.66 89.69
CA PRO A 75 -57.53 -23.92 90.17
C PRO A 75 -57.13 -22.82 91.17
N VAL A 76 -56.57 -23.20 92.33
CA VAL A 76 -56.24 -22.26 93.41
C VAL A 76 -54.76 -21.92 93.36
N HIS A 77 -54.45 -20.67 93.01
CA HIS A 77 -53.09 -20.14 93.07
C HIS A 77 -52.78 -19.67 94.50
N SER A 78 -51.61 -20.04 95.02
CA SER A 78 -51.12 -19.65 96.35
C SER A 78 -49.60 -19.48 96.34
N SER A 79 -49.07 -18.77 97.33
CA SER A 79 -47.62 -18.64 97.52
C SER A 79 -47.23 -18.86 98.99
N VAL A 80 -46.05 -19.45 99.19
CA VAL A 80 -45.41 -19.58 100.50
C VAL A 80 -44.03 -18.94 100.47
N GLN A 81 -43.65 -18.25 101.54
CA GLN A 81 -42.33 -17.62 101.65
C GLN A 81 -41.43 -18.39 102.62
N PHE A 82 -40.38 -19.01 102.09
CA PHE A 82 -39.28 -19.53 102.87
C PHE A 82 -38.41 -18.37 103.37
N GLN A 83 -38.26 -18.25 104.69
CA GLN A 83 -37.33 -17.29 105.28
C GLN A 83 -35.91 -17.83 105.15
N GLU A 84 -35.11 -17.17 104.32
CA GLU A 84 -33.65 -17.30 104.21
C GLU A 84 -33.12 -18.75 104.29
N PRO A 85 -33.45 -19.62 103.31
CA PRO A 85 -32.85 -20.95 103.23
C PRO A 85 -31.32 -20.84 103.18
N ARG A 86 -30.63 -21.68 103.96
CA ARG A 86 -29.17 -21.73 103.89
C ARG A 86 -28.76 -22.24 102.50
N PRO A 87 -27.70 -21.71 101.89
CA PRO A 87 -27.18 -22.27 100.64
C PRO A 87 -26.88 -23.76 100.78
N MET A 88 -27.35 -24.51 99.80
CA MET A 88 -26.92 -25.86 99.49
C MET A 88 -25.94 -25.75 98.31
N ASP A 89 -24.73 -26.26 98.46
CA ASP A 89 -23.69 -26.12 97.44
C ASP A 89 -24.02 -26.92 96.16
N ASP A 90 -23.97 -26.22 95.03
CA ASP A 90 -23.99 -26.71 93.64
C ASP A 90 -25.02 -27.82 93.27
N LEU A 91 -26.30 -27.44 93.22
CA LEU A 91 -27.37 -28.21 92.58
C LEU A 91 -27.96 -27.43 91.39
N VAL A 92 -28.16 -28.10 90.25
CA VAL A 92 -28.83 -27.51 89.06
C VAL A 92 -29.86 -28.52 88.54
N THR A 93 -31.10 -28.10 88.42
CA THR A 93 -32.21 -28.90 87.88
C THR A 93 -32.05 -29.08 86.37
N LEU A 94 -31.92 -30.33 85.93
CA LEU A 94 -32.20 -30.72 84.55
C LEU A 94 -33.64 -31.23 84.49
N GLU A 95 -34.51 -30.45 83.86
CA GLU A 95 -35.60 -31.02 83.08
C GLU A 95 -34.92 -31.75 81.88
N GLU A 96 -35.41 -32.87 81.33
CA GLU A 96 -36.79 -33.20 81.01
C GLU A 96 -36.86 -34.71 80.60
N ALA A 97 -37.98 -35.39 80.83
CA ALA A 97 -38.40 -36.60 80.06
C ALA A 97 -39.84 -37.00 80.42
N ASP A 98 -40.68 -37.21 79.40
CA ASP A 98 -42.12 -37.51 79.51
C ASP A 98 -42.49 -38.62 80.53
N GLY A 99 -43.12 -38.23 81.64
CA GLY A 99 -43.72 -39.16 82.59
C GLY A 99 -43.99 -38.51 83.96
N GLY A 100 -45.26 -38.19 84.23
CA GLY A 100 -45.64 -37.45 85.44
C GLY A 100 -45.20 -38.11 86.76
N GLY A 101 -44.55 -37.32 87.63
CA GLY A 101 -44.16 -37.71 88.98
C GLY A 101 -43.72 -36.51 89.82
N ASP A 102 -44.12 -36.49 91.10
CA ASP A 102 -43.86 -35.41 92.08
C ASP A 102 -42.38 -35.31 92.54
N MET A 103 -41.39 -35.45 91.64
CA MET A 103 -39.97 -35.53 92.03
C MET A 103 -39.02 -35.08 90.91
N LEU A 104 -38.33 -33.95 91.09
CA LEU A 104 -37.22 -33.54 90.22
C LEU A 104 -35.95 -34.34 90.56
N LEU A 105 -35.38 -35.01 89.57
CA LEU A 105 -34.04 -35.60 89.66
C LEU A 105 -32.99 -34.54 89.30
N VAL A 106 -31.92 -34.48 90.08
CA VAL A 106 -30.75 -33.62 89.82
C VAL A 106 -29.53 -34.51 89.66
N VAL A 107 -28.64 -34.14 88.73
CA VAL A 107 -27.41 -34.88 88.43
C VAL A 107 -26.22 -33.98 88.79
N PRO A 108 -25.08 -34.53 89.29
CA PRO A 108 -23.89 -33.72 89.54
C PRO A 108 -23.47 -32.95 88.28
N LYS A 109 -23.46 -31.62 88.40
CA LYS A 109 -23.19 -30.63 87.35
C LYS A 109 -21.96 -30.96 86.49
N ALA A 110 -20.92 -31.56 87.09
CA ALA A 110 -19.70 -31.97 86.39
C ALA A 110 -19.93 -33.04 85.30
N ALA A 111 -20.82 -34.02 85.51
CA ALA A 111 -21.07 -35.09 84.53
C ALA A 111 -21.85 -34.57 83.31
N VAL A 112 -22.82 -33.69 83.56
CA VAL A 112 -23.61 -33.01 82.51
C VAL A 112 -22.70 -32.14 81.65
N LEU A 113 -21.86 -31.32 82.28
CA LEU A 113 -20.91 -30.44 81.59
C LEU A 113 -19.86 -31.24 80.79
N GLN A 114 -19.47 -32.43 81.24
CA GLN A 114 -18.54 -33.28 80.48
C GLN A 114 -19.17 -33.79 79.18
N THR A 115 -20.39 -34.34 79.24
CA THR A 115 -21.10 -34.79 78.03
C THR A 115 -21.35 -33.64 77.06
N GLN A 116 -21.84 -32.48 77.54
CA GLN A 116 -22.05 -31.29 76.71
C GLN A 116 -20.75 -30.77 76.09
N LEU A 117 -19.62 -30.87 76.79
CA LEU A 117 -18.31 -30.49 76.28
C LEU A 117 -17.84 -31.46 75.18
N ASP A 118 -18.04 -32.77 75.35
CA ASP A 118 -17.65 -33.78 74.36
C ASP A 118 -18.53 -33.71 73.10
N GLU A 119 -19.84 -33.50 73.26
CA GLU A 119 -20.79 -33.23 72.16
C GLU A 119 -20.41 -31.95 71.40
N SER A 120 -20.21 -30.83 72.10
CA SER A 120 -19.80 -29.56 71.48
C SER A 120 -18.43 -29.65 70.78
N GLN A 121 -17.50 -30.44 71.31
CA GLN A 121 -16.23 -30.73 70.63
C GLN A 121 -16.42 -31.57 69.35
N GLN A 122 -17.31 -32.57 69.38
CA GLN A 122 -17.61 -33.39 68.21
C GLN A 122 -18.32 -32.58 67.12
N GLU A 123 -19.33 -31.79 67.48
CA GLU A 123 -19.99 -30.83 66.58
C GLU A 123 -18.99 -29.88 65.94
N ARG A 124 -18.08 -29.30 66.73
CA ARG A 124 -17.00 -28.43 66.22
C ARG A 124 -16.10 -29.18 65.22
N ASN A 125 -15.78 -30.44 65.46
CA ASN A 125 -14.96 -31.25 64.55
C ASN A 125 -15.70 -31.60 63.24
N ASP A 126 -17.01 -31.83 63.30
CA ASP A 126 -17.86 -32.08 62.12
C ASP A 126 -18.08 -30.80 61.31
N LEU A 127 -18.36 -29.67 61.98
CA LEU A 127 -18.40 -28.34 61.37
C LEU A 127 -17.06 -27.96 60.74
N MET A 128 -15.93 -28.28 61.36
CA MET A 128 -14.61 -28.02 60.78
C MET A 128 -14.34 -28.85 59.51
N ARG A 129 -14.79 -30.12 59.49
CA ARG A 129 -14.73 -30.96 58.28
C ARG A 129 -15.62 -30.43 57.16
N LEU A 130 -16.86 -30.02 57.47
CA LEU A 130 -17.77 -29.43 56.51
C LEU A 130 -17.27 -28.08 55.98
N LYS A 131 -16.69 -27.24 56.85
CA LYS A 131 -16.03 -25.98 56.48
C LYS A 131 -14.92 -26.21 55.46
N LEU A 132 -13.99 -27.12 55.73
CA LEU A 132 -12.89 -27.44 54.82
C LEU A 132 -13.39 -27.98 53.47
N TRP A 133 -14.46 -28.78 53.47
CA TRP A 133 -15.08 -29.25 52.22
C TRP A 133 -15.71 -28.11 51.41
N LEU A 134 -16.47 -27.22 52.08
CA LEU A 134 -17.06 -26.04 51.45
C LEU A 134 -16.01 -25.03 50.96
N GLU A 135 -14.89 -24.89 51.67
CA GLU A 135 -13.76 -24.05 51.23
C GLU A 135 -13.14 -24.61 49.94
N GLY A 136 -12.91 -25.92 49.86
CA GLY A 136 -12.45 -26.58 48.63
C GLY A 136 -13.43 -26.47 47.45
N GLU A 137 -14.74 -26.60 47.70
CA GLU A 137 -15.77 -26.42 46.67
C GLU A 137 -15.85 -24.96 46.20
N VAL A 138 -15.73 -23.99 47.11
CA VAL A 138 -15.67 -22.56 46.78
C VAL A 138 -14.40 -22.21 46.00
N GLU A 139 -13.25 -22.81 46.33
CA GLU A 139 -12.02 -22.66 45.54
C GLU A 139 -12.16 -23.26 44.14
N GLY A 140 -12.72 -24.47 44.02
CA GLY A 140 -13.00 -25.11 42.74
C GLY A 140 -13.98 -24.32 41.86
N LEU A 141 -15.06 -23.79 42.44
CA LEU A 141 -16.00 -22.93 41.73
C LEU A 141 -15.37 -21.59 41.33
N ARG A 142 -14.49 -21.00 42.16
CA ARG A 142 -13.73 -19.79 41.79
C ARG A 142 -12.79 -20.03 40.62
N ALA A 143 -12.03 -21.12 40.65
CA ALA A 143 -11.17 -21.52 39.53
C ALA A 143 -11.99 -21.73 38.24
N ARG A 144 -13.14 -22.41 38.34
CA ARG A 144 -14.03 -22.62 37.19
C ARG A 144 -14.63 -21.33 36.63
N VAL A 145 -14.95 -20.37 37.49
CA VAL A 145 -15.38 -19.03 37.06
C VAL A 145 -14.26 -18.28 36.36
N GLN A 146 -13.00 -18.41 36.82
CA GLN A 146 -11.84 -17.80 36.15
C GLN A 146 -11.58 -18.44 34.78
N GLU A 147 -11.58 -19.78 34.67
CA GLU A 147 -11.48 -20.48 33.38
C GLU A 147 -12.55 -19.99 32.38
N LEU A 148 -13.81 -19.94 32.81
CA LEU A 148 -14.92 -19.46 31.95
C LEU A 148 -14.84 -17.96 31.63
N GLN A 149 -14.19 -17.15 32.47
CA GLN A 149 -13.93 -15.74 32.19
C GLN A 149 -12.83 -15.60 31.12
N GLU A 150 -11.74 -16.35 31.23
CA GLU A 150 -10.66 -16.38 30.24
C GLU A 150 -11.16 -16.90 28.87
N GLU A 151 -11.95 -17.98 28.85
CA GLU A 151 -12.60 -18.48 27.63
C GLU A 151 -13.57 -17.46 27.01
N LEU A 152 -14.33 -16.73 27.84
CA LEU A 152 -15.24 -15.68 27.38
C LEU A 152 -14.49 -14.46 26.82
N GLU A 153 -13.34 -14.10 27.40
CA GLU A 153 -12.49 -13.02 26.90
C GLU A 153 -11.77 -13.42 25.61
N ALA A 154 -11.26 -14.66 25.52
CA ALA A 154 -10.66 -15.21 24.31
C ALA A 154 -11.66 -15.23 23.14
N THR A 155 -12.86 -15.80 23.35
CA THR A 155 -13.92 -15.86 22.32
C THR A 155 -14.46 -14.47 21.94
N ARG A 156 -14.49 -13.50 22.87
CA ARG A 156 -14.76 -12.08 22.53
C ARG A 156 -13.65 -11.47 21.68
N GLY A 157 -12.38 -11.79 21.95
CA GLY A 157 -11.25 -11.38 21.14
C GLY A 157 -11.32 -11.93 19.72
N GLU A 158 -11.66 -13.22 19.57
CA GLU A 158 -11.90 -13.86 18.27
C GLU A 158 -13.08 -13.22 17.52
N GLN A 159 -14.20 -12.95 18.21
CA GLN A 159 -15.36 -12.26 17.62
C GLN A 159 -15.02 -10.83 17.17
N ALA A 160 -14.20 -10.10 17.93
CA ALA A 160 -13.74 -8.77 17.54
C ALA A 160 -12.82 -8.84 16.31
N GLY A 161 -11.86 -9.77 16.28
CA GLY A 161 -10.99 -9.99 15.13
C GLY A 161 -11.76 -10.35 13.85
N LEU A 162 -12.72 -11.28 13.94
CA LEU A 162 -13.59 -11.64 12.81
C LEU A 162 -14.49 -10.48 12.37
N ALA A 163 -14.93 -9.62 13.29
CA ALA A 163 -15.70 -8.42 12.94
C ALA A 163 -14.84 -7.39 12.20
N ASP A 164 -13.60 -7.16 12.63
CA ASP A 164 -12.64 -6.28 11.94
C ASP A 164 -12.26 -6.82 10.56
N GLU A 165 -12.01 -8.14 10.42
CA GLU A 165 -11.77 -8.81 9.14
C GLU A 165 -12.98 -8.67 8.19
N HIS A 166 -14.19 -8.93 8.68
CA HIS A 166 -15.41 -8.75 7.89
C HIS A 166 -15.60 -7.27 7.47
N GLN A 167 -15.28 -6.32 8.36
CA GLN A 167 -15.36 -4.90 8.02
C GLN A 167 -14.30 -4.50 6.98
N ALA A 168 -13.08 -5.02 7.08
CA ALA A 168 -12.02 -4.80 6.08
C ALA A 168 -12.39 -5.38 4.71
N LEU A 169 -12.90 -6.62 4.68
CA LEU A 169 -13.42 -7.26 3.46
C LEU A 169 -14.61 -6.48 2.87
N SER A 170 -15.50 -5.94 3.71
CA SER A 170 -16.63 -5.12 3.25
C SER A 170 -16.18 -3.80 2.64
N ARG A 171 -15.14 -3.14 3.18
CA ARG A 171 -14.53 -1.94 2.57
C ARG A 171 -13.90 -2.27 1.22
N ALA A 172 -13.05 -3.30 1.17
CA ALA A 172 -12.42 -3.75 -0.08
C ALA A 172 -13.45 -4.16 -1.14
N HIS A 173 -14.57 -4.78 -0.74
CA HIS A 173 -15.67 -5.07 -1.65
C HIS A 173 -16.33 -3.80 -2.20
N SER A 174 -16.54 -2.77 -1.37
CA SER A 174 -17.07 -1.48 -1.81
C SER A 174 -16.14 -0.80 -2.81
N GLU A 175 -14.83 -0.78 -2.53
CA GLU A 175 -13.79 -0.24 -3.43
C GLU A 175 -13.81 -0.96 -4.79
N LEU A 176 -13.83 -2.30 -4.80
CA LEU A 176 -13.92 -3.09 -6.04
C LEU A 176 -15.23 -2.87 -6.82
N VAL A 177 -16.35 -2.61 -6.12
CA VAL A 177 -17.63 -2.26 -6.76
C VAL A 177 -17.56 -0.88 -7.42
N GLU A 178 -16.92 0.10 -6.77
CA GLU A 178 -16.67 1.43 -7.34
C GLU A 178 -15.72 1.37 -8.54
N GLU A 179 -14.60 0.65 -8.45
CA GLU A 179 -13.69 0.42 -9.58
C GLU A 179 -14.41 -0.23 -10.76
N ARG A 180 -15.25 -1.26 -10.49
CA ARG A 180 -16.06 -1.92 -11.52
C ARG A 180 -17.07 -0.95 -12.15
N ALA A 181 -17.68 -0.04 -11.38
CA ALA A 181 -18.58 0.98 -11.91
C ALA A 181 -17.83 1.98 -12.81
N VAL A 182 -16.63 2.42 -12.42
CA VAL A 182 -15.77 3.30 -13.23
C VAL A 182 -15.32 2.61 -14.52
N LEU A 183 -14.91 1.34 -14.45
CA LEU A 183 -14.53 0.55 -15.63
C LEU A 183 -15.72 0.31 -16.56
N SER A 184 -16.90 -0.01 -16.03
CA SER A 184 -18.13 -0.16 -16.80
C SER A 184 -18.51 1.14 -17.52
N LYS A 185 -18.40 2.29 -16.85
CA LYS A 185 -18.61 3.60 -17.48
C LYS A 185 -17.63 3.85 -18.62
N ARG A 186 -16.32 3.60 -18.41
CA ARG A 186 -15.29 3.73 -19.45
C ARG A 186 -15.53 2.81 -20.66
N GLN A 187 -15.98 1.58 -20.41
CA GLN A 187 -16.37 0.65 -21.47
C GLN A 187 -17.58 1.18 -22.27
N GLY A 188 -18.58 1.75 -21.59
CA GLY A 188 -19.72 2.41 -22.24
C GLY A 188 -19.31 3.62 -23.09
N GLU A 189 -18.41 4.47 -22.59
CA GLU A 189 -17.84 5.60 -23.33
C GLU A 189 -17.03 5.15 -24.55
N GLN A 190 -16.25 4.07 -24.44
CA GLN A 190 -15.51 3.47 -25.56
C GLN A 190 -16.45 2.86 -26.61
N ALA A 191 -17.48 2.11 -26.18
CA ALA A 191 -18.50 1.55 -27.08
C ALA A 191 -19.29 2.65 -27.81
N GLY A 192 -19.60 3.76 -27.12
CA GLY A 192 -20.21 4.94 -27.74
C GLY A 192 -19.37 5.50 -28.88
N ARG A 193 -18.08 5.74 -28.65
CA ARG A 193 -17.14 6.21 -29.68
C ARG A 193 -16.98 5.23 -30.85
N ILE A 194 -17.04 3.93 -30.60
CA ILE A 194 -17.01 2.92 -31.67
C ILE A 194 -18.26 3.07 -32.55
N MET A 195 -19.46 3.15 -31.97
CA MET A 195 -20.70 3.36 -32.73
C MET A 195 -20.71 4.69 -33.51
N GLU A 196 -20.15 5.77 -32.95
CA GLU A 196 -19.98 7.05 -33.65
C GLU A 196 -19.07 6.89 -34.88
N LEU A 197 -17.90 6.28 -34.72
CA LEU A 197 -16.95 6.04 -35.81
C LEU A 197 -17.50 5.05 -36.87
N GLU A 198 -18.27 4.03 -36.46
CA GLU A 198 -18.98 3.13 -37.37
C GLU A 198 -20.03 3.88 -38.20
N GLY A 199 -20.75 4.83 -37.58
CA GLY A 199 -21.68 5.73 -38.26
C GLY A 199 -20.98 6.66 -39.26
N ASP A 200 -19.85 7.27 -38.88
CA ASP A 200 -19.04 8.10 -39.78
C ASP A 200 -18.49 7.28 -40.97
N ILE A 201 -18.01 6.05 -40.73
CA ILE A 201 -17.54 5.14 -41.79
C ILE A 201 -18.69 4.79 -42.74
N GLN A 202 -19.90 4.51 -42.24
CA GLN A 202 -21.08 4.27 -43.07
C GLN A 202 -21.41 5.51 -43.92
N ALA A 203 -21.46 6.70 -43.33
CA ALA A 203 -21.74 7.95 -44.03
C ALA A 203 -20.65 8.31 -45.06
N ILE A 204 -19.38 7.95 -44.83
CA ILE A 204 -18.30 8.08 -45.81
C ILE A 204 -18.49 7.06 -46.95
N ASN A 205 -18.81 5.80 -46.65
CA ASN A 205 -19.05 4.77 -47.65
C ASN A 205 -20.24 5.12 -48.57
N GLU A 206 -21.34 5.64 -48.02
CA GLU A 206 -22.47 6.15 -48.81
C GLU A 206 -22.05 7.29 -49.76
N LYS A 207 -21.24 8.24 -49.27
CA LYS A 207 -20.71 9.33 -50.10
C LYS A 207 -19.77 8.82 -51.20
N VAL A 208 -18.91 7.85 -50.89
CA VAL A 208 -18.02 7.20 -51.88
C VAL A 208 -18.85 6.50 -52.95
N LEU A 209 -19.85 5.69 -52.56
CA LEU A 209 -20.76 5.02 -53.50
C LEU A 209 -21.53 6.02 -54.38
N ALA A 210 -22.03 7.11 -53.81
CA ALA A 210 -22.68 8.18 -54.58
C ALA A 210 -21.72 8.82 -55.60
N LYS A 211 -20.45 9.02 -55.23
CA LYS A 211 -19.42 9.55 -56.15
C LYS A 211 -18.99 8.54 -57.20
N GLU A 212 -18.94 7.25 -56.89
CA GLU A 212 -18.72 6.16 -57.85
C GLU A 212 -19.81 6.17 -58.94
N VAL A 213 -21.09 6.29 -58.52
CA VAL A 213 -22.23 6.37 -59.44
C VAL A 213 -22.22 7.65 -60.28
N GLU A 214 -21.85 8.80 -59.69
CA GLU A 214 -21.63 10.04 -60.46
C GLU A 214 -20.51 9.90 -61.49
N LEU A 215 -19.38 9.29 -61.12
CA LEU A 215 -18.24 9.04 -62.00
C LEU A 215 -18.62 8.12 -63.16
N ASP A 216 -19.38 7.06 -62.91
CA ASP A 216 -19.86 6.17 -63.98
C ASP A 216 -20.92 6.84 -64.87
N ARG A 217 -21.75 7.73 -64.32
CA ARG A 217 -22.64 8.59 -65.14
C ARG A 217 -21.83 9.49 -66.07
N VAL A 218 -20.78 10.16 -65.55
CA VAL A 218 -19.87 11.00 -66.35
C VAL A 218 -19.15 10.15 -67.40
N ARG A 219 -18.61 8.98 -67.02
CA ARG A 219 -17.98 8.01 -67.94
C ARG A 219 -18.94 7.58 -69.06
N GLY A 220 -20.23 7.40 -68.72
CA GLY A 220 -21.31 7.15 -69.68
C GLY A 220 -21.50 8.31 -70.67
N THR A 221 -21.55 9.55 -70.17
CA THR A 221 -21.67 10.74 -71.04
C THR A 221 -20.45 10.94 -71.95
N VAL A 222 -19.23 10.70 -71.45
CA VAL A 222 -17.99 10.74 -72.25
C VAL A 222 -18.07 9.71 -73.37
N LYS A 223 -18.39 8.44 -73.05
CA LYS A 223 -18.59 7.38 -74.08
C LYS A 223 -19.71 7.72 -75.08
N GLY A 224 -20.72 8.49 -74.68
CA GLY A 224 -21.75 9.01 -75.59
C GLY A 224 -21.17 10.01 -76.58
N LEU A 225 -20.50 11.04 -76.05
CA LEU A 225 -19.86 12.10 -76.85
C LEU A 225 -18.76 11.56 -77.79
N THR A 226 -18.00 10.55 -77.39
CA THR A 226 -17.01 9.89 -78.28
C THR A 226 -17.69 9.26 -79.50
N ARG A 227 -18.81 8.54 -79.31
CA ARG A 227 -19.57 7.96 -80.44
C ARG A 227 -20.24 9.01 -81.31
N GLU A 228 -20.72 10.09 -80.71
CA GLU A 228 -21.24 11.27 -81.43
C GLU A 228 -20.15 11.90 -82.30
N GLN A 229 -18.93 12.06 -81.75
CA GLN A 229 -17.75 12.55 -82.48
C GLN A 229 -17.37 11.62 -83.63
N GLU A 230 -17.31 10.31 -83.42
CA GLU A 230 -17.06 9.31 -84.46
C GLU A 230 -18.14 9.35 -85.56
N ARG A 231 -19.42 9.45 -85.19
CA ARG A 231 -20.56 9.58 -86.11
C ARG A 231 -20.45 10.85 -86.96
N LEU A 232 -20.16 12.00 -86.34
CA LEU A 232 -19.98 13.27 -87.04
C LEU A 232 -18.73 13.26 -87.93
N GLN A 233 -17.64 12.60 -87.52
CA GLN A 233 -16.47 12.38 -88.37
C GLN A 233 -16.79 11.47 -89.56
N GLY A 234 -17.59 10.42 -89.37
CA GLY A 234 -18.09 9.55 -90.44
C GLY A 234 -18.95 10.33 -91.44
N GLN A 235 -19.93 11.10 -90.94
CA GLN A 235 -20.75 11.98 -91.77
C GLN A 235 -19.90 13.01 -92.52
N LEU A 236 -18.91 13.64 -91.88
CA LEU A 236 -17.98 14.55 -92.54
C LEU A 236 -17.14 13.87 -93.62
N LYS A 237 -16.81 12.58 -93.48
CA LYS A 237 -16.12 11.81 -94.54
C LYS A 237 -17.04 11.46 -95.70
N GLU A 238 -18.29 11.08 -95.43
CA GLU A 238 -19.29 10.77 -96.44
C GLU A 238 -19.73 12.04 -97.20
N GLU A 239 -19.95 13.14 -96.50
CA GLU A 239 -20.17 14.48 -97.05
C GLU A 239 -18.94 15.03 -97.79
N ARG A 240 -17.73 14.59 -97.44
CA ARG A 240 -16.52 14.88 -98.23
C ARG A 240 -16.47 14.03 -99.48
N ALA A 241 -16.73 12.72 -99.43
CA ALA A 241 -16.77 11.87 -100.62
C ALA A 241 -17.91 12.26 -101.59
N GLY A 242 -19.07 12.66 -101.06
CA GLY A 242 -20.19 13.21 -101.84
C GLY A 242 -19.88 14.61 -102.38
N ARG A 243 -19.15 15.44 -101.62
CA ARG A 243 -18.55 16.67 -102.17
C ARG A 243 -17.53 16.34 -103.24
N GLU A 244 -16.60 15.42 -103.08
CA GLU A 244 -15.61 15.03 -104.08
C GLU A 244 -16.28 14.45 -105.35
N GLN A 245 -17.39 13.73 -105.22
CA GLN A 245 -18.16 13.21 -106.35
C GLN A 245 -18.97 14.30 -107.08
N SER A 246 -19.60 15.21 -106.33
CA SER A 246 -20.31 16.36 -106.92
C SER A 246 -19.34 17.45 -107.40
N GLU A 247 -18.18 17.58 -106.76
CA GLU A 247 -17.02 18.34 -107.20
C GLU A 247 -16.43 17.70 -108.43
N ALA A 248 -16.38 16.37 -108.61
CA ALA A 248 -15.97 15.76 -109.88
C ALA A 248 -17.00 15.99 -111.01
N GLN A 249 -18.30 16.05 -110.71
CA GLN A 249 -19.32 16.49 -111.68
C GLN A 249 -19.21 17.98 -112.00
N VAL A 250 -18.98 18.79 -110.98
CA VAL A 250 -18.66 20.22 -111.10
C VAL A 250 -17.25 20.43 -111.66
N GLU A 251 -16.33 19.46 -111.63
CA GLU A 251 -14.99 19.46 -112.23
C GLU A 251 -15.16 19.11 -113.71
N GLY A 252 -16.09 18.23 -114.09
CA GLY A 252 -16.47 18.02 -115.50
C GLY A 252 -17.19 19.22 -116.13
N LEU A 253 -18.07 19.88 -115.38
CA LEU A 253 -18.72 21.14 -115.81
C LEU A 253 -17.77 22.34 -115.68
N ARG A 254 -16.85 22.32 -114.71
CA ARG A 254 -15.74 23.27 -114.62
C ARG A 254 -14.82 23.02 -115.78
N GLU A 255 -14.33 21.85 -116.15
CA GLU A 255 -13.43 21.59 -117.30
C GLU A 255 -13.92 22.30 -118.58
N GLN A 256 -15.24 22.30 -118.80
CA GLN A 256 -15.89 23.04 -119.89
C GLN A 256 -15.85 24.58 -119.71
N LEU A 257 -16.08 25.07 -118.50
CA LEU A 257 -15.94 26.48 -118.11
C LEU A 257 -14.45 26.92 -117.98
N ARG A 258 -13.55 26.03 -117.56
CA ARG A 258 -12.09 26.07 -117.36
C ARG A 258 -11.40 26.23 -118.70
N GLY A 259 -11.80 25.48 -119.71
CA GLY A 259 -11.34 25.72 -121.09
C GLY A 259 -11.52 27.19 -121.54
N THR A 260 -12.45 27.93 -120.93
CA THR A 260 -12.65 29.38 -121.15
C THR A 260 -12.17 30.29 -120.01
N GLN A 261 -12.13 29.80 -118.77
CA GLN A 261 -11.75 30.57 -117.58
C GLN A 261 -10.31 30.33 -117.12
N ASP A 262 -9.70 29.15 -117.29
CA ASP A 262 -8.30 28.89 -116.96
C ASP A 262 -7.34 29.86 -117.66
N LEU A 263 -7.64 30.30 -118.89
CA LEU A 263 -6.82 31.30 -119.56
C LEU A 263 -6.74 32.66 -118.83
N LEU A 264 -7.73 32.96 -117.98
CA LEU A 264 -7.88 34.25 -117.29
C LEU A 264 -7.73 34.10 -115.76
N ALA A 265 -8.40 33.11 -115.19
CA ALA A 265 -8.34 32.69 -113.80
C ALA A 265 -6.99 32.02 -113.45
N SER A 266 -6.33 31.23 -114.31
CA SER A 266 -5.00 30.69 -113.96
C SER A 266 -3.96 31.79 -113.72
N SER A 267 -4.17 33.00 -114.26
CA SER A 267 -3.37 34.18 -113.92
C SER A 267 -3.81 34.83 -112.61
N GLN A 268 -5.11 35.14 -112.46
CA GLN A 268 -5.63 35.91 -111.31
C GLN A 268 -5.83 35.06 -110.04
N GLN A 269 -6.30 33.82 -110.19
CA GLN A 269 -6.49 32.85 -109.11
C GLN A 269 -5.15 32.33 -108.56
N LYS A 270 -4.07 32.24 -109.37
CA LYS A 270 -2.72 32.01 -108.81
C LYS A 270 -2.29 33.14 -107.87
N ALA A 271 -2.53 34.39 -108.26
CA ALA A 271 -2.22 35.55 -107.40
C ALA A 271 -3.13 35.61 -106.16
N ALA A 272 -4.42 35.28 -106.30
CA ALA A 272 -5.37 35.26 -105.18
C ALA A 272 -5.11 34.10 -104.21
N LEU A 273 -4.86 32.88 -104.69
CA LEU A 273 -4.52 31.72 -103.86
C LEU A 273 -3.21 31.94 -103.12
N LEU A 274 -2.15 32.45 -103.78
CA LEU A 274 -0.92 32.82 -103.07
C LEU A 274 -1.16 33.93 -102.04
N GLY A 275 -2.07 34.88 -102.30
CA GLY A 275 -2.48 35.89 -101.34
C GLY A 275 -3.24 35.33 -100.13
N GLU A 276 -4.17 34.40 -100.35
CA GLU A 276 -4.95 33.71 -99.32
C GLU A 276 -4.12 32.68 -98.53
N GLU A 277 -3.17 32.00 -99.18
CA GLU A 277 -2.15 31.16 -98.54
C GLU A 277 -1.23 31.99 -97.65
N LEU A 278 -0.74 33.14 -98.12
CA LEU A 278 0.08 34.06 -97.31
C LEU A 278 -0.73 34.69 -96.16
N ALA A 279 -1.99 35.07 -96.38
CA ALA A 279 -2.87 35.58 -95.33
C ALA A 279 -3.24 34.47 -94.32
N GLY A 280 -3.47 33.26 -94.78
CA GLY A 280 -3.70 32.06 -93.96
C GLY A 280 -2.47 31.71 -93.12
N ALA A 281 -1.27 31.75 -93.71
CA ALA A 281 0.01 31.56 -93.04
C ALA A 281 0.32 32.69 -92.04
N ALA A 282 -0.04 33.94 -92.34
CA ALA A 282 0.05 35.04 -91.40
C ALA A 282 -0.91 34.84 -90.22
N ALA A 283 -2.16 34.42 -90.47
CA ALA A 283 -3.14 34.17 -89.43
C ALA A 283 -2.82 32.93 -88.57
N THR A 284 -2.21 31.88 -89.12
CA THR A 284 -1.68 30.77 -88.32
C THR A 284 -0.46 31.20 -87.50
N ARG A 285 0.45 32.00 -88.06
CA ARG A 285 1.58 32.62 -87.32
C ARG A 285 1.09 33.48 -86.15
N ASP A 286 0.08 34.34 -86.34
CA ASP A 286 -0.41 35.20 -85.27
C ASP A 286 -1.19 34.42 -84.19
N ARG A 287 -1.91 33.34 -84.57
CA ARG A 287 -2.49 32.41 -83.59
C ARG A 287 -1.41 31.68 -82.77
N THR A 288 -0.39 31.11 -83.42
CA THR A 288 0.68 30.39 -82.70
C THR A 288 1.53 31.32 -81.84
N ILE A 289 1.77 32.57 -82.27
CA ILE A 289 2.39 33.61 -81.43
C ILE A 289 1.50 33.92 -80.22
N SER A 290 0.19 34.10 -80.41
CA SER A 290 -0.76 34.36 -79.31
C SER A 290 -0.86 33.18 -78.33
N GLU A 291 -0.81 31.95 -78.83
CA GLU A 291 -0.77 30.71 -78.04
C GLU A 291 0.54 30.58 -77.27
N LEU A 292 1.69 30.89 -77.89
CA LEU A 292 2.98 30.94 -77.21
C LEU A 292 3.02 32.01 -76.12
N HIS A 293 2.43 33.19 -76.35
CA HIS A 293 2.31 34.23 -75.32
C HIS A 293 1.43 33.77 -74.15
N ARG A 294 0.30 33.11 -74.43
CA ARG A 294 -0.58 32.55 -73.39
C ARG A 294 0.14 31.48 -72.58
N SER A 295 0.79 30.52 -73.25
CA SER A 295 1.60 29.47 -72.61
C SER A 295 2.73 30.04 -71.74
N ARG A 296 3.39 31.12 -72.18
CA ARG A 296 4.40 31.84 -71.37
C ARG A 296 3.81 32.50 -70.12
N LEU A 297 2.59 33.04 -70.19
CA LEU A 297 1.89 33.60 -69.04
C LEU A 297 1.42 32.51 -68.06
N GLU A 298 0.86 31.42 -68.58
CA GLU A 298 0.48 30.23 -67.80
C GLU A 298 1.70 29.62 -67.09
N ALA A 299 2.84 29.52 -67.77
CA ALA A 299 4.10 29.05 -67.19
C ALA A 299 4.65 30.01 -66.12
N ALA A 300 4.51 31.32 -66.29
CA ALA A 300 4.86 32.30 -65.27
C ALA A 300 3.94 32.19 -64.04
N GLU A 301 2.63 31.97 -64.24
CA GLU A 301 1.67 31.76 -63.16
C GLU A 301 1.96 30.46 -62.38
N THR A 302 2.34 29.37 -63.05
CA THR A 302 2.76 28.13 -62.36
C THR A 302 4.07 28.30 -61.61
N ASN A 303 5.03 29.07 -62.13
CA ASN A 303 6.27 29.37 -61.42
C ASN A 303 6.03 30.20 -60.15
N ILE A 304 5.17 31.22 -60.20
CA ILE A 304 4.77 31.99 -59.01
C ILE A 304 4.13 31.07 -57.95
N LYS A 305 3.24 30.16 -58.36
CA LYS A 305 2.65 29.17 -57.45
C LYS A 305 3.69 28.20 -56.86
N LEU A 306 4.70 27.81 -57.63
CA LEU A 306 5.80 26.97 -57.17
C LEU A 306 6.68 27.70 -56.14
N ASP A 307 7.00 28.97 -56.39
CA ASP A 307 7.75 29.82 -55.46
C ASP A 307 6.98 30.04 -54.15
N ASP A 308 5.67 30.32 -54.21
CA ASP A 308 4.79 30.46 -53.05
C ASP A 308 4.74 29.19 -52.18
N LEU A 309 4.58 28.02 -52.82
CA LEU A 309 4.59 26.73 -52.11
C LEU A 309 5.97 26.42 -51.50
N THR A 310 7.05 26.75 -52.22
CA THR A 310 8.43 26.60 -51.75
C THR A 310 8.72 27.50 -50.55
N LEU A 311 8.19 28.72 -50.53
CA LEU A 311 8.29 29.64 -49.41
C LEU A 311 7.56 29.09 -48.18
N ARG A 312 6.30 28.68 -48.33
CA ARG A 312 5.50 28.09 -47.22
C ARG A 312 6.19 26.87 -46.61
N TRP A 313 6.70 25.96 -47.44
CA TRP A 313 7.47 24.81 -46.93
C TRP A 313 8.72 25.24 -46.14
N LYS A 314 9.44 26.28 -46.57
CA LYS A 314 10.58 26.85 -45.82
C LYS A 314 10.13 27.49 -44.51
N GLU A 315 8.98 28.17 -44.49
CA GLU A 315 8.39 28.78 -43.29
C GLU A 315 7.96 27.71 -42.29
N ASP A 316 7.21 26.69 -42.71
CA ASP A 316 6.77 25.57 -41.87
C ASP A 316 7.96 24.76 -41.34
N ARG A 317 8.95 24.46 -42.19
CA ARG A 317 10.22 23.85 -41.76
C ARG A 317 10.96 24.74 -40.76
N GLY A 318 10.88 26.06 -40.90
CA GLY A 318 11.42 27.03 -39.95
C GLY A 318 10.66 27.08 -38.62
N GLN A 319 9.33 26.97 -38.65
CA GLN A 319 8.47 26.88 -37.47
C GLN A 319 8.74 25.59 -36.69
N TRP A 320 8.71 24.43 -37.37
CA TRP A 320 9.04 23.14 -36.78
C TRP A 320 10.43 23.12 -36.12
N ASN A 321 11.43 23.74 -36.76
CA ASN A 321 12.77 23.87 -36.16
C ASN A 321 12.78 24.71 -34.86
N LYS A 322 11.98 25.78 -34.79
CA LYS A 322 11.81 26.58 -33.57
C LYS A 322 11.08 25.81 -32.47
N GLU A 323 10.00 25.10 -32.82
CA GLU A 323 9.26 24.25 -31.89
C GLU A 323 10.14 23.13 -31.33
N ARG A 324 10.88 22.43 -32.20
CA ARG A 324 11.87 21.41 -31.82
C ARG A 324 12.93 21.98 -30.87
N ALA A 325 13.46 23.17 -31.14
CA ALA A 325 14.42 23.83 -30.25
C ALA A 325 13.81 24.20 -28.89
N SER A 326 12.58 24.71 -28.87
CA SER A 326 11.82 25.00 -27.64
C SER A 326 11.56 23.73 -26.81
N LEU A 327 11.14 22.65 -27.46
CA LEU A 327 10.94 21.35 -26.81
C LEU A 327 12.24 20.79 -26.22
N LEU A 328 13.36 20.87 -26.93
CA LEU A 328 14.67 20.47 -26.41
C LEU A 328 15.09 21.33 -25.21
N GLN A 329 14.88 22.64 -25.26
CA GLN A 329 15.15 23.54 -24.13
C GLN A 329 14.29 23.20 -22.91
N ASN A 330 13.00 22.92 -23.11
CA ASN A 330 12.11 22.51 -22.02
C ASN A 330 12.53 21.16 -21.40
N VAL A 331 12.90 20.18 -22.23
CA VAL A 331 13.43 18.89 -21.75
C VAL A 331 14.72 19.09 -20.94
N GLU A 332 15.63 19.96 -21.36
CA GLU A 332 16.84 20.24 -20.59
C GLU A 332 16.53 20.95 -19.26
N ALA A 333 15.59 21.89 -19.25
CA ALA A 333 15.12 22.54 -18.03
C ALA A 333 14.44 21.57 -17.04
N GLU A 334 13.73 20.55 -17.54
CA GLU A 334 13.20 19.46 -16.69
C GLU A 334 14.30 18.54 -16.16
N LYS A 335 15.33 18.20 -16.95
CA LYS A 335 16.51 17.48 -16.43
C LYS A 335 17.18 18.25 -15.29
N ASP A 336 17.37 19.56 -15.46
CA ASP A 336 17.93 20.43 -14.41
C ASP A 336 17.08 20.44 -13.12
N LYS A 337 15.75 20.41 -13.24
CA LYS A 337 14.84 20.27 -12.09
C LYS A 337 14.98 18.90 -11.44
N ILE A 338 15.02 17.83 -12.22
CA ILE A 338 15.21 16.46 -11.72
C ILE A 338 16.55 16.36 -10.97
N LEU A 339 17.65 16.89 -11.53
CA LEU A 339 18.96 16.90 -10.87
C LEU A 339 18.93 17.65 -9.53
N LYS A 340 18.28 18.81 -9.47
CA LYS A 340 18.10 19.59 -8.22
C LYS A 340 17.30 18.80 -7.17
N LEU A 341 16.20 18.16 -7.57
CA LEU A 341 15.38 17.33 -6.69
C LEU A 341 16.15 16.08 -6.22
N SER A 342 16.91 15.43 -7.10
CA SER A 342 17.76 14.28 -6.73
C SER A 342 18.86 14.67 -5.74
N ALA A 343 19.48 15.84 -5.89
CA ALA A 343 20.44 16.35 -4.92
C ALA A 343 19.80 16.61 -3.54
N GLU A 344 18.59 17.18 -3.52
CA GLU A 344 17.85 17.43 -2.27
C GLU A 344 17.39 16.13 -1.60
N VAL A 345 16.94 15.12 -2.36
CA VAL A 345 16.63 13.78 -1.84
C VAL A 345 17.88 13.17 -1.21
N LEU A 346 19.04 13.17 -1.88
CA LEU A 346 20.29 12.65 -1.32
C LEU A 346 20.71 13.39 -0.03
N ARG A 347 20.49 14.70 0.04
CA ARG A 347 20.73 15.52 1.24
C ARG A 347 19.82 15.11 2.40
N LEU A 348 18.52 14.96 2.14
CA LEU A 348 17.53 14.53 3.14
C LEU A 348 17.78 13.10 3.62
N GLU A 349 18.11 12.18 2.71
CA GLU A 349 18.48 10.81 3.08
C GLU A 349 19.75 10.78 3.95
N LYS A 350 20.75 11.62 3.65
CA LYS A 350 21.96 11.73 4.48
C LYS A 350 21.59 12.19 5.90
N GLY A 351 20.82 13.26 6.03
CA GLY A 351 20.33 13.73 7.34
C GLY A 351 19.52 12.66 8.10
N LEU A 352 18.68 11.90 7.39
CA LEU A 352 17.92 10.79 7.98
C LEU A 352 18.81 9.62 8.44
N ARG A 353 19.92 9.33 7.75
CA ARG A 353 20.92 8.35 8.20
C ARG A 353 21.64 8.84 9.45
N GLU A 354 21.99 10.12 9.51
CA GLU A 354 22.64 10.77 10.66
C GLU A 354 21.73 10.76 11.89
N GLU A 355 20.48 11.20 11.76
CA GLU A 355 19.43 11.11 12.81
C GLU A 355 19.22 9.68 13.33
N ARG A 356 19.15 8.68 12.42
CA ARG A 356 19.06 7.27 12.82
C ARG A 356 20.27 6.82 13.61
N SER A 357 21.47 7.27 13.24
CA SER A 357 22.72 6.95 13.97
C SER A 357 22.74 7.63 15.35
N GLN A 358 22.36 8.90 15.45
CA GLN A 358 22.24 9.62 16.73
C GLN A 358 21.22 8.94 17.65
N ARG A 359 20.04 8.58 17.13
CA ARG A 359 19.01 7.84 17.89
C ARG A 359 19.48 6.45 18.35
N GLN A 360 20.32 5.77 17.58
CA GLN A 360 20.96 4.52 18.01
C GLN A 360 21.99 4.76 19.11
N GLY A 361 22.81 5.82 19.01
CA GLY A 361 23.75 6.26 20.03
C GLY A 361 23.06 6.55 21.37
N LEU A 362 22.07 7.44 21.37
CA LEU A 362 21.26 7.79 22.55
C LEU A 362 20.54 6.57 23.15
N LYS A 363 20.07 5.63 22.32
CA LYS A 363 19.48 4.37 22.81
C LYS A 363 20.52 3.49 23.51
N ALA A 364 21.75 3.42 22.98
CA ALA A 364 22.83 2.66 23.59
C ALA A 364 23.32 3.31 24.90
N GLU A 365 23.38 4.64 24.97
CA GLU A 365 23.66 5.39 26.20
C GLU A 365 22.59 5.16 27.26
N LEU A 366 21.30 5.27 26.91
CA LEU A 366 20.19 4.98 27.81
C LEU A 366 20.20 3.52 28.32
N SER A 367 20.63 2.56 27.49
CA SER A 367 20.87 1.19 27.93
C SER A 367 22.01 1.11 28.94
N ARG A 368 23.18 1.70 28.65
CA ARG A 368 24.32 1.72 29.59
C ARG A 368 23.97 2.36 30.93
N GLU A 369 23.18 3.43 30.92
CA GLU A 369 22.75 4.14 32.13
C GLU A 369 21.80 3.28 32.97
N ARG A 370 20.89 2.54 32.32
CA ARG A 370 20.02 1.55 32.99
C ARG A 370 20.81 0.40 33.58
N ASP A 371 21.78 -0.12 32.84
CA ASP A 371 22.63 -1.22 33.30
C ASP A 371 23.51 -0.77 34.49
N SER A 372 24.07 0.44 34.43
CA SER A 372 24.80 1.08 35.53
C SER A 372 23.92 1.28 36.76
N SER A 373 22.73 1.85 36.59
CA SER A 373 21.73 2.01 37.66
C SER A 373 21.33 0.67 38.29
N LEU A 374 21.18 -0.38 37.48
CA LEU A 374 20.85 -1.73 37.95
C LEU A 374 21.99 -2.34 38.78
N VAL A 375 23.24 -2.14 38.36
CA VAL A 375 24.43 -2.54 39.13
C VAL A 375 24.47 -1.81 40.47
N GLN A 376 24.34 -0.48 40.48
CA GLN A 376 24.32 0.33 41.71
C GLN A 376 23.19 -0.10 42.67
N LEU A 377 21.99 -0.39 42.16
CA LEU A 377 20.88 -0.93 42.95
C LEU A 377 21.19 -2.34 43.50
N SER A 378 21.94 -3.16 42.78
CA SER A 378 22.39 -4.48 43.26
C SER A 378 23.45 -4.36 44.36
N GLU A 379 24.38 -3.41 44.23
CA GLU A 379 25.45 -3.11 45.17
C GLU A 379 24.91 -2.53 46.47
N THR A 380 24.11 -1.47 46.42
CA THR A 380 23.43 -0.90 47.59
C THR A 380 22.53 -1.93 48.29
N ARG A 381 21.87 -2.83 47.53
CA ARG A 381 21.09 -3.95 48.12
C ARG A 381 21.97 -5.00 48.78
N ARG A 382 23.21 -5.23 48.31
CA ARG A 382 24.22 -6.09 48.95
C ARG A 382 24.72 -5.44 50.24
N GLU A 383 25.10 -4.17 50.20
CA GLU A 383 25.54 -3.39 51.36
C GLU A 383 24.46 -3.33 52.45
N LEU A 384 23.20 -3.07 52.07
CA LEU A 384 22.07 -3.11 52.99
C LEU A 384 21.83 -4.50 53.61
N LYS A 385 22.22 -5.60 52.96
CA LYS A 385 22.20 -6.94 53.57
C LYS A 385 23.35 -7.11 54.55
N GLU A 386 24.55 -6.69 54.15
CA GLU A 386 25.77 -6.77 54.96
C GLU A 386 25.66 -5.96 56.25
N LEU A 387 25.18 -4.71 56.18
CA LEU A 387 24.87 -3.86 57.33
C LEU A 387 23.78 -4.50 58.23
N ARG A 388 22.76 -5.15 57.66
CA ARG A 388 21.75 -5.90 58.43
C ARG A 388 22.28 -7.18 59.07
N SER A 389 23.33 -7.81 58.54
CA SER A 389 24.05 -8.86 59.27
C SER A 389 24.93 -8.28 60.37
N ALA A 390 25.68 -7.20 60.10
CA ALA A 390 26.53 -6.56 61.10
C ALA A 390 25.70 -6.06 62.30
N LEU A 391 24.57 -5.39 62.05
CA LEU A 391 23.65 -4.95 63.12
C LEU A 391 23.15 -6.12 63.98
N ARG A 392 22.83 -7.28 63.38
CA ARG A 392 22.44 -8.49 64.13
C ARG A 392 23.59 -9.09 64.94
N VAL A 393 24.84 -8.93 64.51
CA VAL A 393 26.02 -9.34 65.28
C VAL A 393 26.22 -8.38 66.45
N PHE A 394 26.30 -7.07 66.21
CA PHE A 394 26.40 -6.06 67.28
C PHE A 394 25.27 -6.13 68.30
N GLN A 395 24.05 -6.49 67.88
CA GLN A 395 22.92 -6.67 68.79
C GLN A 395 23.11 -7.88 69.71
N LYS A 396 23.63 -9.00 69.19
CA LYS A 396 24.01 -10.16 70.02
C LYS A 396 25.20 -9.88 70.93
N GLU A 397 26.22 -9.17 70.45
CA GLU A 397 27.36 -8.74 71.26
C GLU A 397 26.89 -7.82 72.40
N LYS A 398 25.92 -6.93 72.15
CA LYS A 398 25.29 -6.11 73.18
C LYS A 398 24.50 -6.95 74.19
N GLU A 399 23.73 -7.93 73.73
CA GLU A 399 22.99 -8.87 74.60
C GLU A 399 23.97 -9.66 75.49
N GLN A 400 25.04 -10.22 74.91
CA GLN A 400 26.11 -10.91 75.65
C GLN A 400 26.80 -9.98 76.67
N LEU A 401 27.15 -8.74 76.29
CA LEU A 401 27.73 -7.77 77.23
C LEU A 401 26.76 -7.35 78.34
N GLN A 402 25.44 -7.42 78.11
CA GLN A 402 24.42 -7.23 79.14
C GLN A 402 24.33 -8.44 80.09
N GLU A 403 24.46 -9.66 79.58
CA GLU A 403 24.56 -10.89 80.37
C GLU A 403 25.84 -10.88 81.23
N GLU A 404 27.02 -10.65 80.64
CA GLU A 404 28.30 -10.53 81.34
C GLU A 404 28.26 -9.42 82.43
N LYS A 405 27.63 -8.27 82.13
CA LYS A 405 27.40 -7.22 83.12
C LYS A 405 26.51 -7.70 84.27
N GLN A 406 25.45 -8.47 83.98
CA GLN A 406 24.54 -8.98 85.01
C GLN A 406 25.22 -10.05 85.88
N GLU A 407 26.02 -10.93 85.29
CA GLU A 407 26.86 -11.90 86.02
C GLU A 407 27.87 -11.20 86.94
N LEU A 408 28.52 -10.13 86.45
CA LEU A 408 29.41 -9.30 87.27
C LEU A 408 28.66 -8.61 88.41
N LEU A 409 27.45 -8.09 88.18
CA LEU A 409 26.62 -7.50 89.25
C LEU A 409 26.15 -8.55 90.27
N ASP A 410 25.84 -9.78 89.85
CA ASP A 410 25.55 -10.90 90.75
C ASP A 410 26.79 -11.33 91.53
N TYR A 411 27.98 -11.28 90.92
CA TYR A 411 29.25 -11.57 91.60
C TYR A 411 29.63 -10.49 92.62
N VAL A 412 29.45 -9.21 92.28
CA VAL A 412 29.59 -8.08 93.21
C VAL A 412 28.64 -8.24 94.39
N ARG A 413 27.34 -8.49 94.16
CA ARG A 413 26.37 -8.77 95.24
C ARG A 413 26.74 -9.98 96.11
N LYS A 414 27.37 -11.01 95.55
CA LYS A 414 27.90 -12.16 96.31
C LYS A 414 29.15 -11.80 97.12
N LEU A 415 30.00 -10.88 96.64
CA LEU A 415 31.15 -10.36 97.40
C LEU A 415 30.70 -9.41 98.50
N GLU A 416 29.77 -8.51 98.22
CA GLU A 416 29.12 -7.61 99.20
C GLU A 416 28.49 -8.45 100.31
N ALA A 417 27.63 -9.43 100.00
CA ALA A 417 27.04 -10.32 101.01
C ALA A 417 28.07 -11.20 101.77
N ARG A 418 29.29 -11.36 101.27
CA ARG A 418 30.40 -12.00 102.00
C ARG A 418 31.16 -11.00 102.88
N LEU A 419 31.30 -9.75 102.43
CA LEU A 419 31.87 -8.66 103.22
C LEU A 419 30.92 -8.27 104.36
N GLU A 420 29.62 -8.22 104.12
CA GLU A 420 28.55 -8.03 105.12
C GLU A 420 28.68 -9.11 106.21
N LYS A 421 28.76 -10.40 105.84
CA LYS A 421 28.97 -11.49 106.80
C LYS A 421 30.28 -11.38 107.58
N VAL A 422 31.37 -11.00 106.91
CA VAL A 422 32.67 -10.79 107.58
C VAL A 422 32.66 -9.52 108.46
N ALA A 423 31.77 -8.56 108.19
CA ALA A 423 31.52 -7.41 109.04
C ALA A 423 30.64 -7.80 110.24
N ASP A 424 29.53 -8.51 110.04
CA ASP A 424 28.67 -9.05 111.11
C ASP A 424 29.46 -9.95 112.08
N GLU A 425 30.35 -10.79 111.55
CA GLU A 425 31.27 -11.65 112.32
C GLU A 425 32.41 -10.87 113.02
N LYS A 426 32.71 -9.62 112.62
CA LYS A 426 33.76 -8.78 113.23
C LYS A 426 33.26 -7.64 114.12
N TRP A 427 32.03 -7.19 113.95
CA TRP A 427 31.45 -6.07 114.72
C TRP A 427 30.59 -6.55 115.90
N SER A 428 30.77 -7.81 116.30
CA SER A 428 30.17 -8.41 117.49
C SER A 428 31.16 -8.68 118.64
N GLU A 429 32.25 -7.88 118.80
CA GLU A 429 32.88 -7.55 120.10
C GLU A 429 34.08 -6.56 119.98
N VAL A 430 33.95 -5.37 120.60
CA VAL A 430 34.98 -4.57 121.34
C VAL A 430 36.35 -4.21 120.69
N ALA A 431 36.93 -3.00 120.78
CA ALA A 431 36.47 -1.59 120.87
C ALA A 431 37.71 -0.62 120.84
N GLY A 432 37.78 0.30 119.85
CA GLY A 432 38.62 1.53 119.83
C GLY A 432 40.17 1.41 119.86
N PRO A 433 40.93 2.53 119.73
CA PRO A 433 40.53 3.93 119.44
C PRO A 433 41.32 4.65 118.30
N GLU A 434 40.92 5.90 118.01
CA GLU A 434 41.71 7.09 117.54
C GLU A 434 42.40 7.15 116.14
N ASP A 435 41.82 8.02 115.29
CA ASP A 435 42.41 9.15 114.52
C ASP A 435 43.03 9.08 113.09
N GLU A 436 42.68 10.14 112.32
CA GLU A 436 43.19 10.75 111.06
C GLU A 436 42.98 10.09 109.65
N GLU A 437 42.07 10.71 108.87
CA GLU A 437 42.20 11.25 107.48
C GLU A 437 42.80 10.38 106.32
N VAL A 438 42.34 10.36 105.04
CA VAL A 438 41.61 11.32 104.17
C VAL A 438 40.86 10.56 103.03
N ALA A 439 39.82 11.19 102.42
CA ALA A 439 39.27 10.96 101.06
C ALA A 439 38.48 9.65 100.76
N ALA A 440 37.39 9.65 99.98
CA ALA A 440 36.58 10.74 99.42
C ALA A 440 35.14 10.24 99.20
N GLU A 441 34.13 11.08 99.47
CA GLU A 441 32.72 10.68 99.44
C GLU A 441 32.02 10.84 98.08
N LEU A 442 30.94 10.07 97.91
CA LEU A 442 30.20 9.87 96.67
C LEU A 442 29.12 10.93 96.43
N GLY A 443 28.80 11.17 95.15
CA GLY A 443 27.66 11.99 94.74
C GLY A 443 27.15 11.63 93.34
N CYS A 444 26.09 10.83 93.29
CA CYS A 444 25.16 10.70 92.17
C CYS A 444 23.87 11.48 92.54
N PRO A 445 22.89 11.77 91.65
CA PRO A 445 22.75 11.31 90.27
C PRO A 445 22.20 12.35 89.24
N ASP A 446 21.92 11.82 88.04
CA ASP A 446 20.73 12.08 87.19
C ASP A 446 20.65 13.17 86.09
N SER A 447 20.40 12.66 84.89
CA SER A 447 19.45 13.11 83.85
C SER A 447 19.41 14.54 83.29
N ALA A 448 19.91 14.62 82.06
CA ALA A 448 19.15 14.95 80.84
C ALA A 448 19.14 16.40 80.28
N LEU A 449 19.21 16.42 78.94
CA LEU A 449 18.97 17.51 77.98
C LEU A 449 19.93 18.71 77.99
N THR A 450 20.52 18.98 76.82
CA THR A 450 20.61 20.35 76.26
C THR A 450 20.62 20.27 74.74
N ASP A 451 20.06 21.29 74.11
CA ASP A 451 19.76 21.41 72.69
C ASP A 451 20.64 22.49 72.03
N SER A 452 20.65 22.51 70.69
CA SER A 452 21.00 23.64 69.81
C SER A 452 22.37 24.36 69.89
N GLU A 453 23.17 24.07 68.85
CA GLU A 453 23.64 25.03 67.82
C GLU A 453 24.88 25.96 67.99
N GLU A 454 25.62 26.00 66.87
CA GLU A 454 26.40 27.10 66.26
C GLU A 454 27.83 27.52 66.75
N ASP A 455 28.81 27.11 65.92
CA ASP A 455 29.69 27.97 65.08
C ASP A 455 31.22 28.09 65.36
N GLU A 456 31.92 28.40 64.26
CA GLU A 456 33.30 28.84 64.00
C GLU A 456 34.48 27.82 64.03
N SER A 457 35.26 27.89 62.94
CA SER A 457 36.56 27.21 62.68
C SER A 457 37.73 28.07 63.23
N PRO A 458 39.03 27.65 63.28
CA PRO A 458 39.86 27.34 62.09
C PRO A 458 41.03 26.32 62.25
N GLU A 459 41.69 26.03 61.11
CA GLU A 459 43.13 25.77 60.79
C GLU A 459 44.15 25.31 61.89
N ASP A 460 45.29 24.63 61.62
CA ASP A 460 46.14 24.50 60.41
C ASP A 460 47.04 23.22 60.51
N MET A 461 47.53 22.69 59.37
CA MET A 461 48.96 22.44 59.08
C MET A 461 49.28 21.35 58.01
N ARG A 462 49.41 21.83 56.76
CA ARG A 462 50.58 21.65 55.85
C ARG A 462 50.88 20.29 55.16
N LEU A 463 50.50 20.23 53.87
CA LEU A 463 51.36 20.36 52.66
C LEU A 463 52.78 19.72 52.64
N PRO A 464 53.24 19.21 51.47
CA PRO A 464 53.91 20.07 50.47
C PRO A 464 53.34 20.02 49.04
N ALA A 465 53.68 21.03 48.24
CA ALA A 465 53.21 21.26 46.87
C ALA A 465 54.32 21.10 45.80
N GLN A 466 54.12 21.73 44.61
CA GLN A 466 54.98 21.94 43.42
C GLN A 466 54.56 21.04 42.21
N LEU A 467 54.29 21.52 40.98
CA LEU A 467 54.36 22.85 40.34
C LEU A 467 53.44 22.93 39.09
N SER A 468 53.11 24.15 38.66
CA SER A 468 52.63 24.55 37.31
C SER A 468 53.40 25.83 36.92
N PRO A 469 53.70 26.15 35.62
CA PRO A 469 52.88 27.17 34.91
C PRO A 469 52.94 27.26 33.33
N TYR A 470 52.04 28.08 32.75
CA TYR A 470 51.97 28.64 31.36
C TYR A 470 51.67 27.66 30.18
N GLY A 471 51.03 28.08 29.06
CA GLY A 471 50.60 29.41 28.58
C GLY A 471 49.54 29.38 27.43
N LEU A 472 49.34 30.52 26.75
CA LEU A 472 48.18 30.83 25.86
C LEU A 472 48.32 30.43 24.36
N CYS A 473 47.15 30.33 23.70
CA CYS A 473 46.82 30.60 22.27
C CYS A 473 47.75 30.15 21.11
N ASP A 474 47.22 29.47 20.08
CA ASP A 474 46.84 30.15 18.80
C ASP A 474 45.99 29.28 17.84
N ARG A 475 45.45 29.91 16.78
CA ARG A 475 44.94 29.30 15.53
C ARG A 475 46.09 29.15 14.51
N GLY A 476 46.04 28.15 13.62
CA GLY A 476 46.87 28.18 12.41
C GLY A 476 46.95 26.87 11.62
N ASP A 477 47.02 26.98 10.29
CA ASP A 477 47.12 25.86 9.35
C ASP A 477 48.54 25.32 9.14
N GLN A 478 48.61 24.24 8.35
CA GLN A 478 49.74 23.72 7.54
C GLN A 478 50.62 22.60 8.12
N ALA A 479 51.01 21.71 7.20
CA ALA A 479 51.77 20.48 7.42
C ALA A 479 53.29 20.72 7.52
N PRO A 480 54.09 19.69 7.89
CA PRO A 480 54.69 18.90 6.80
C PRO A 480 54.86 17.38 7.08
N THR A 481 55.07 16.64 5.98
CA THR A 481 55.46 15.23 5.87
C THR A 481 56.85 15.11 5.21
N PRO A 482 57.46 13.92 4.98
CA PRO A 482 57.50 12.63 5.71
C PRO A 482 59.01 12.27 6.00
N PRO A 483 59.58 11.02 5.97
CA PRO A 483 59.37 9.84 5.10
C PRO A 483 59.01 8.54 5.89
N GLY A 484 58.63 7.40 5.29
CA GLY A 484 58.31 7.09 3.88
C GLY A 484 58.45 5.59 3.58
N ALA A 485 57.43 4.97 2.97
CA ALA A 485 57.49 3.60 2.44
C ALA A 485 56.52 3.41 1.25
N ARG A 486 57.00 3.82 0.06
CA ARG A 486 56.93 3.12 -1.24
C ARG A 486 55.64 2.37 -1.64
N GLU A 487 54.77 3.14 -2.26
CA GLU A 487 54.22 2.99 -3.62
C GLU A 487 55.04 2.11 -4.62
N PRO A 488 54.43 1.59 -5.72
CA PRO A 488 54.04 2.45 -6.85
C PRO A 488 52.64 2.25 -7.46
N THR A 489 52.13 3.35 -8.01
CA THR A 489 50.89 3.53 -8.79
C THR A 489 51.22 3.61 -10.31
N PRO A 490 50.51 4.39 -11.16
CA PRO A 490 49.33 3.99 -11.94
C PRO A 490 49.53 4.20 -13.47
N ARG A 491 48.45 4.22 -14.27
CA ARG A 491 48.37 5.08 -15.48
C ARG A 491 46.95 5.29 -16.01
N VAL A 492 46.63 6.55 -16.30
CA VAL A 492 45.52 7.00 -17.16
C VAL A 492 46.10 8.06 -18.11
N VAL A 493 45.85 7.96 -19.42
CA VAL A 493 46.07 9.03 -20.41
C VAL A 493 44.98 8.94 -21.50
N ILE A 494 44.53 10.09 -22.00
CA ILE A 494 43.53 10.25 -23.06
C ILE A 494 44.24 10.49 -24.41
N SER A 495 43.80 9.84 -25.51
CA SER A 495 44.02 10.34 -26.89
C SER A 495 43.04 9.71 -27.91
N GLN A 496 42.80 10.43 -29.01
CA GLN A 496 41.78 10.19 -30.06
C GLN A 496 42.26 9.24 -31.22
N PRO A 497 41.47 8.94 -32.30
CA PRO A 497 41.34 7.56 -32.85
C PRO A 497 41.93 7.26 -34.27
N ALA A 498 41.65 6.02 -34.74
CA ALA A 498 41.76 5.43 -36.12
C ALA A 498 43.18 4.96 -36.57
N PRO A 499 43.35 3.99 -37.53
CA PRO A 499 42.39 3.50 -38.56
C PRO A 499 42.33 1.97 -38.90
N ILE A 500 41.24 1.58 -39.60
CA ILE A 500 41.07 0.60 -40.73
C ILE A 500 41.82 -0.76 -40.77
N ALA A 501 41.06 -1.88 -40.75
CA ALA A 501 41.07 -3.02 -41.71
C ALA A 501 40.08 -4.13 -41.19
N ALA A 502 39.00 -4.58 -41.85
CA ALA A 502 38.74 -5.08 -43.21
C ALA A 502 38.74 -6.63 -43.36
N GLN A 503 37.60 -7.29 -43.04
CA GLN A 503 37.08 -8.55 -43.59
C GLN A 503 35.54 -8.45 -43.50
N ILE A 504 34.71 -8.36 -44.56
CA ILE A 504 34.53 -9.09 -45.83
C ILE A 504 33.95 -10.52 -45.67
N LYS A 505 32.62 -10.57 -45.44
CA LYS A 505 31.60 -11.52 -45.96
C LYS A 505 30.31 -11.31 -45.13
N GLY A 506 29.09 -11.16 -45.67
CA GLY A 506 28.63 -11.02 -47.05
C GLY A 506 27.13 -11.36 -47.16
N ALA A 507 26.34 -10.60 -47.93
CA ALA A 507 24.88 -10.74 -48.17
C ALA A 507 23.96 -10.47 -46.94
N SER A 508 22.77 -9.87 -47.05
CA SER A 508 22.06 -9.25 -48.19
C SER A 508 21.08 -8.16 -47.74
N GLU A 509 20.74 -7.29 -48.70
CA GLU A 509 19.70 -6.22 -48.80
C GLU A 509 18.39 -6.42 -48.00
N ALA A 510 17.58 -5.40 -47.67
CA ALA A 510 17.41 -4.04 -48.23
C ALA A 510 17.14 -3.00 -47.10
N SER A 511 17.75 -1.81 -47.08
CA SER A 511 17.40 -0.56 -47.80
C SER A 511 16.11 0.15 -47.37
N SER A 512 16.25 1.27 -46.64
CA SER A 512 15.43 2.49 -46.71
C SER A 512 15.82 3.49 -45.61
N SER A 513 16.57 4.56 -45.92
CA SER A 513 16.51 5.83 -45.19
C SER A 513 17.18 6.96 -45.99
N ASP A 514 16.76 8.18 -45.69
CA ASP A 514 16.86 9.40 -46.51
C ASP A 514 17.71 10.49 -45.79
N SER A 515 17.99 11.61 -46.47
CA SER A 515 18.50 12.93 -46.01
C SER A 515 19.90 13.37 -46.47
N GLU A 516 19.89 14.15 -47.56
CA GLU A 516 20.51 15.49 -47.76
C GLU A 516 21.84 15.91 -47.10
N ALA A 517 22.74 16.46 -47.93
CA ALA A 517 23.48 17.70 -47.65
C ALA A 517 23.81 18.44 -48.97
N GLU A 518 23.79 19.78 -48.96
CA GLU A 518 23.98 20.67 -50.13
C GLU A 518 25.46 21.07 -50.36
N ASP A 519 25.67 21.94 -51.36
CA ASP A 519 26.92 22.57 -51.84
C ASP A 519 27.86 21.64 -52.65
N GLU A 520 28.47 22.07 -53.77
CA GLU A 520 28.91 23.43 -54.08
C GLU A 520 28.40 24.03 -55.42
N LYS A 521 28.02 25.30 -55.33
CA LYS A 521 27.71 26.21 -56.45
C LYS A 521 29.00 26.80 -57.03
N ALA A 522 29.60 26.14 -58.03
CA ALA A 522 30.63 26.74 -58.89
C ALA A 522 30.60 26.15 -60.32
N VAL A 523 30.97 26.98 -61.31
CA VAL A 523 31.19 26.60 -62.72
C VAL A 523 29.92 26.27 -63.55
N LEU A 524 29.23 27.32 -64.05
CA LEU A 524 28.75 27.52 -65.45
C LEU A 524 27.55 28.50 -65.58
N MET A 525 27.70 29.72 -65.04
CA MET A 525 26.88 30.87 -65.48
C MET A 525 27.47 31.46 -66.79
N ALA A 526 27.26 30.80 -67.93
CA ALA A 526 27.81 31.25 -69.22
C ALA A 526 27.04 30.75 -70.47
N ALA A 527 25.70 30.91 -70.52
CA ALA A 527 24.92 30.50 -71.71
C ALA A 527 23.63 31.30 -71.99
N VAL A 528 23.53 32.58 -71.59
CA VAL A 528 22.41 33.47 -72.01
C VAL A 528 22.90 34.92 -72.22
N GLN A 529 23.31 35.25 -73.46
CA GLN A 529 23.17 36.57 -74.13
C GLN A 529 24.03 36.70 -75.41
N SER A 530 23.44 36.40 -76.58
CA SER A 530 23.77 36.87 -77.95
C SER A 530 23.14 35.88 -78.95
N GLY A 531 22.39 36.22 -80.00
CA GLY A 531 22.10 37.54 -80.57
C GLY A 531 23.04 37.88 -81.74
N GLY A 532 22.61 37.58 -82.98
CA GLY A 532 23.20 38.14 -84.21
C GLY A 532 23.95 37.17 -85.14
N GLU A 533 23.31 36.86 -86.27
CA GLU A 533 23.80 36.97 -87.66
C GLU A 533 25.02 36.18 -88.22
N GLU A 534 24.77 35.65 -89.44
CA GLU A 534 25.66 35.34 -90.58
C GLU A 534 26.97 34.54 -90.43
N ALA A 535 27.08 33.39 -91.12
CA ALA A 535 27.82 33.30 -92.41
C ALA A 535 27.91 31.87 -93.01
N SER A 536 27.66 31.84 -94.33
CA SER A 536 27.96 30.92 -95.43
C SER A 536 28.97 29.73 -95.33
N LEU A 537 28.75 28.78 -96.28
CA LEU A 537 29.63 27.69 -96.80
C LEU A 537 29.68 26.41 -95.93
N LEU A 538 29.34 25.19 -96.40
CA LEU A 538 29.70 24.50 -97.64
C LEU A 538 28.70 23.41 -98.07
N LEU A 539 28.60 23.17 -99.39
CA LEU A 539 28.09 21.97 -100.09
C LEU A 539 29.30 21.27 -100.78
N PRO A 540 29.22 20.08 -101.43
CA PRO A 540 28.05 19.33 -101.94
C PRO A 540 27.96 17.88 -101.38
N GLU A 541 26.85 17.15 -101.47
CA GLU A 541 26.30 16.47 -102.66
C GLU A 541 24.93 15.83 -102.26
N LEU A 542 24.05 15.32 -103.12
CA LEU A 542 24.05 15.10 -104.58
C LEU A 542 22.58 15.21 -105.06
N GLY A 543 22.30 15.71 -106.27
CA GLY A 543 20.94 15.68 -106.84
C GLY A 543 20.83 16.23 -108.26
N SER A 544 20.32 15.42 -109.20
CA SER A 544 19.89 15.88 -110.53
C SER A 544 19.11 14.79 -111.28
N VAL A 545 17.80 14.99 -111.47
CA VAL A 545 17.06 14.50 -112.64
C VAL A 545 16.02 15.57 -113.01
N PHE A 546 15.87 15.82 -114.31
CA PHE A 546 14.82 16.56 -115.03
C PHE A 546 15.05 18.03 -115.47
N TYR A 547 14.67 18.24 -116.74
CA TYR A 547 14.69 19.44 -117.59
C TYR A 547 16.11 19.99 -117.94
N ASP A 548 16.41 20.42 -119.18
CA ASP A 548 15.52 20.66 -120.33
C ASP A 548 16.18 20.44 -121.72
N MET A 549 15.31 20.57 -122.73
CA MET A 549 15.40 20.47 -124.18
C MET A 549 16.37 21.45 -124.88
N ALA A 550 16.66 21.13 -126.15
CA ALA A 550 17.25 21.95 -127.22
C ALA A 550 18.79 22.14 -127.28
N THR A 551 19.46 21.33 -128.13
CA THR A 551 20.23 21.83 -129.30
C THR A 551 20.58 20.66 -130.25
N GLY A 552 20.85 20.95 -131.51
CA GLY A 552 20.99 19.93 -132.57
C GLY A 552 22.42 19.47 -132.90
N TYR A 553 22.51 18.58 -133.89
CA TYR A 553 23.73 18.03 -134.52
C TYR A 553 24.65 17.14 -133.67
N SER A 554 24.53 15.83 -133.83
CA SER A 554 25.47 15.02 -134.64
C SER A 554 25.06 13.54 -134.65
N GLY A 555 25.46 12.80 -135.70
CA GLY A 555 24.95 11.45 -135.97
C GLY A 555 25.69 10.32 -135.23
N GLY A 556 24.93 9.31 -134.81
CA GLY A 556 25.41 7.97 -134.42
C GLY A 556 24.92 6.89 -135.39
N PRO A 557 25.55 5.69 -135.41
CA PRO A 557 25.27 4.66 -136.42
C PRO A 557 23.89 4.00 -136.24
N PRO A 558 23.29 3.45 -137.31
CA PRO A 558 21.98 2.81 -137.25
C PRO A 558 21.99 1.52 -136.41
N SER A 559 20.96 1.34 -135.60
CA SER A 559 20.71 0.12 -134.84
C SER A 559 20.36 -1.07 -135.76
N PRO A 560 20.71 -2.33 -135.40
CA PRO A 560 20.32 -3.50 -136.18
C PRO A 560 18.79 -3.65 -136.29
N PRO A 561 18.25 -4.16 -137.41
CA PRO A 561 16.79 -4.29 -137.64
C PRO A 561 16.16 -5.52 -136.93
N TRP A 562 16.74 -5.98 -135.83
CA TRP A 562 16.21 -7.08 -135.01
C TRP A 562 16.55 -6.88 -133.53
N ARG A 563 15.69 -7.40 -132.65
CA ARG A 563 15.91 -7.49 -131.19
C ARG A 563 16.25 -8.94 -130.82
N GLU A 564 16.97 -9.14 -129.72
CA GLU A 564 17.30 -10.47 -129.18
C GLU A 564 16.66 -10.64 -127.80
N CYS A 565 16.05 -11.81 -127.54
CA CYS A 565 15.61 -12.19 -126.21
C CYS A 565 16.83 -12.36 -125.27
N PRO A 566 16.92 -11.67 -124.12
CA PRO A 566 18.11 -11.70 -123.27
C PRO A 566 18.35 -13.06 -122.59
N VAL A 567 17.32 -13.93 -122.53
CA VAL A 567 17.40 -15.25 -121.87
C VAL A 567 17.91 -16.33 -122.82
N CYS A 568 17.30 -16.48 -124.00
CA CYS A 568 17.60 -17.55 -124.96
C CYS A 568 18.38 -17.10 -126.21
N LYS A 569 18.54 -15.79 -126.43
CA LYS A 569 19.16 -15.15 -127.62
C LYS A 569 18.47 -15.41 -128.96
N GLU A 570 17.20 -15.78 -128.94
CA GLU A 570 16.37 -15.87 -130.13
C GLU A 570 16.08 -14.47 -130.71
N ARG A 571 16.00 -14.36 -132.05
CA ARG A 571 16.00 -13.08 -132.80
C ARG A 571 14.64 -12.76 -133.38
N PHE A 572 14.15 -11.54 -133.14
CA PHE A 572 12.84 -11.05 -133.57
C PHE A 572 12.99 -9.77 -134.44
N PRO A 573 12.30 -9.64 -135.58
CA PRO A 573 12.38 -8.44 -136.43
C PRO A 573 11.91 -7.17 -135.71
N ALA A 574 12.51 -6.01 -136.02
CA ALA A 574 12.26 -4.78 -135.25
C ALA A 574 11.09 -3.90 -135.72
N ASP A 575 10.60 -4.08 -136.96
CA ASP A 575 9.75 -3.10 -137.67
C ASP A 575 8.38 -3.65 -138.13
N ALA A 576 7.50 -3.97 -137.17
CA ALA A 576 6.05 -4.04 -137.39
C ALA A 576 5.29 -3.80 -136.05
N VAL A 577 4.16 -3.08 -136.11
CA VAL A 577 3.43 -2.57 -134.92
C VAL A 577 2.71 -3.67 -134.11
N GLY A 578 2.81 -4.94 -134.51
CA GLY A 578 2.24 -6.09 -133.78
C GLY A 578 3.25 -6.97 -133.01
N ASP A 579 4.57 -6.80 -133.23
CA ASP A 579 5.57 -7.78 -132.77
C ASP A 579 6.37 -7.37 -131.51
N LYS A 580 5.90 -6.34 -130.78
CA LYS A 580 6.46 -6.03 -129.46
C LYS A 580 5.90 -6.95 -128.36
N GLU A 581 4.59 -7.24 -128.44
CA GLU A 581 3.92 -8.17 -127.53
C GLU A 581 4.46 -9.60 -127.68
N THR A 582 4.80 -10.04 -128.90
CA THR A 582 5.34 -11.40 -129.13
C THR A 582 6.72 -11.63 -128.51
N LEU A 583 7.57 -10.59 -128.42
CA LEU A 583 8.84 -10.67 -127.68
C LEU A 583 8.63 -10.62 -126.16
N GLU A 584 7.70 -9.79 -125.68
CA GLU A 584 7.40 -9.67 -124.24
C GLU A 584 6.72 -10.96 -123.70
N GLU A 585 5.76 -11.53 -124.43
CA GLU A 585 5.09 -12.80 -124.11
C GLU A 585 6.07 -14.00 -124.17
N HIS A 586 7.00 -14.00 -125.14
CA HIS A 586 8.10 -14.98 -125.15
C HIS A 586 9.00 -14.83 -123.92
N MET A 587 9.35 -13.60 -123.51
CA MET A 587 10.15 -13.37 -122.31
C MET A 587 9.45 -13.86 -121.04
N ASP A 588 8.15 -13.57 -120.89
CA ASP A 588 7.35 -14.02 -119.75
C ASP A 588 7.21 -15.56 -119.67
N SER A 589 7.23 -16.26 -120.82
CA SER A 589 7.22 -17.72 -120.87
C SER A 589 8.43 -18.38 -120.16
N HIS A 590 9.57 -17.69 -120.07
CA HIS A 590 10.74 -18.15 -119.29
C HIS A 590 10.55 -17.97 -117.77
N PHE A 591 9.67 -17.07 -117.34
CA PHE A 591 9.41 -16.80 -115.92
C PHE A 591 8.25 -17.62 -115.34
N PHE A 592 7.32 -18.11 -116.15
CA PHE A 592 6.03 -18.65 -115.68
C PHE A 592 5.93 -20.19 -115.53
N PHE A 593 7.04 -20.90 -115.30
CA PHE A 593 7.06 -22.35 -115.05
C PHE A 593 7.71 -22.75 -113.72
N SER A 594 7.24 -22.22 -112.57
CA SER A 594 7.61 -22.78 -111.26
C SER A 594 6.69 -22.48 -110.05
N THR A 595 5.36 -22.54 -110.21
CA THR A 595 4.43 -22.63 -109.05
C THR A 595 3.17 -23.43 -109.36
N GLN A 596 3.27 -24.76 -109.34
CA GLN A 596 2.13 -25.64 -109.09
C GLN A 596 2.51 -26.66 -108.00
N ASP A 597 2.32 -26.24 -106.75
CA ASP A 597 2.02 -27.16 -105.64
C ASP A 597 1.28 -26.37 -104.54
N PRO A 598 0.04 -26.74 -104.16
CA PRO A 598 -0.70 -26.05 -103.12
C PRO A 598 -0.31 -26.57 -101.72
N PHE A 599 0.10 -25.65 -100.83
CA PHE A 599 0.39 -25.98 -99.43
C PHE A 599 -0.85 -26.53 -98.71
N THR A 600 -0.77 -27.78 -98.25
CA THR A 600 -1.70 -28.35 -97.26
C THR A 600 -1.27 -28.01 -95.84
N PHE A 601 -2.25 -27.72 -94.99
CA PHE A 601 -2.08 -27.33 -93.59
C PHE A 601 -2.02 -28.57 -92.68
N GLU A 602 -1.03 -28.64 -91.78
CA GLU A 602 -1.08 -29.35 -90.49
C GLU A 602 -0.62 -28.38 -89.38
#